data_AF-A0A968TQR5-F1
#
_entry.id   AF-A0A968TQR5-F1
#
_cell.length_a   1.000
_cell.length_b   1.000
_cell.length_c   1.000
_cell.angle_alpha   90.00
_cell.angle_beta   90.00
_cell.angle_gamma   90.00
#
_symmetry.space_group_name_H-M   'P 1'
#
loop_
_entity.id
_entity.type
_entity.pdbx_description
1 polymer ?
#
loop_
_entity_poly.entity_id
_entity_poly.type
_entity_poly.pdbx_seq_one_letter_code
_entity_poly.pdbx_strand_id
1 'polypeptide(L)'
;MFTTPYSAGRSSDLQMAGVMLHSQIVSQILDSAIDSQALYWFWPDAIETVWIVVWAGVGGAIAFWLRHPIKLALGSSVAIGVIAGISWGLLDRGWIPIAAPGIALLASEAAALIYLSYQTQQGMWRK
;
A
#
# COMPACT_ATOMS: atom_id res chain seq x y z
N MET A 1 -29.89 14.39 -22.28
CA MET A 1 -28.82 13.91 -23.17
C MET A 1 -27.48 14.21 -22.49
N PHE A 2 -26.54 13.26 -22.45
CA PHE A 2 -25.26 13.42 -21.75
C PHE A 2 -24.09 13.08 -22.66
N THR A 3 -23.06 13.92 -22.67
CA THR A 3 -21.83 13.74 -23.46
C THR A 3 -20.87 12.81 -22.70
N THR A 4 -20.37 11.76 -23.35
CA THR A 4 -19.39 10.83 -22.78
C THR A 4 -18.05 10.92 -23.52
N PRO A 5 -16.93 10.49 -22.89
CA PRO A 5 -15.58 10.62 -23.48
C PRO A 5 -15.38 9.88 -24.81
N TYR A 6 -16.30 8.98 -25.17
CA TYR A 6 -16.28 8.22 -26.42
C TYR A 6 -16.56 9.09 -27.67
N SER A 7 -16.98 10.35 -27.49
CA SER A 7 -17.29 11.28 -28.59
C SER A 7 -16.08 12.08 -29.10
N ALA A 8 -14.88 11.91 -28.53
CA ALA A 8 -13.72 12.75 -28.83
C ALA A 8 -13.10 12.55 -30.24
N GLY A 9 -13.64 11.66 -31.09
CA GLY A 9 -13.01 11.30 -32.36
C GLY A 9 -13.91 11.17 -33.60
N ARG A 10 -15.23 11.38 -33.51
CA ARG A 10 -16.11 11.31 -34.69
C ARG A 10 -17.23 12.36 -34.64
N SER A 11 -17.12 13.31 -35.58
CA SER A 11 -18.13 14.31 -35.89
C SER A 11 -19.37 13.66 -36.51
N SER A 12 -20.29 13.16 -35.67
CA SER A 12 -21.73 13.05 -36.00
C SER A 12 -22.49 12.48 -34.81
N ASP A 13 -23.18 13.38 -34.09
CA ASP A 13 -24.48 13.14 -33.45
C ASP A 13 -24.71 11.81 -32.71
N LEU A 14 -23.78 11.38 -31.87
CA LEU A 14 -24.01 10.27 -30.92
C LEU A 14 -24.44 10.83 -29.56
N GLN A 15 -25.63 11.41 -29.52
CA GLN A 15 -26.32 11.69 -28.27
C GLN A 15 -26.82 10.36 -27.69
N MET A 16 -26.20 9.89 -26.61
CA MET A 16 -26.60 8.64 -25.96
C MET A 16 -27.85 8.89 -25.10
N ALA A 17 -28.94 8.17 -25.40
CA ALA A 17 -30.16 8.25 -24.60
C ALA A 17 -29.87 7.83 -23.15
N GLY A 18 -30.44 8.52 -22.16
CA GLY A 18 -30.20 8.22 -20.74
C GLY A 18 -30.53 6.78 -20.34
N VAL A 19 -31.44 6.12 -21.07
CA VAL A 19 -31.76 4.70 -20.92
C VAL A 19 -30.59 3.80 -21.34
N MET A 20 -29.86 4.16 -22.40
CA MET A 20 -28.67 3.42 -22.82
C MET A 20 -27.52 3.59 -21.81
N LEU A 21 -27.39 4.77 -21.19
CA LEU A 21 -26.43 5.00 -20.11
C LEU A 21 -26.75 4.10 -18.90
N HIS A 22 -28.01 4.05 -18.48
CA HIS A 22 -28.45 3.20 -17.38
C HIS A 22 -28.27 1.71 -17.70
N SER A 23 -28.63 1.26 -18.90
CA SER A 23 -28.42 -0.14 -19.29
C SER A 23 -26.94 -0.51 -19.30
N GLN A 24 -26.06 0.41 -19.71
CA GLN A 24 -24.62 0.17 -19.73
C GLN A 24 -24.03 0.10 -18.32
N ILE A 25 -24.51 0.92 -17.38
CA ILE A 25 -24.14 0.84 -15.95
C ILE A 25 -24.63 -0.47 -15.34
N VAL A 26 -25.88 -0.85 -15.63
CA VAL A 26 -26.47 -2.11 -15.15
C VAL A 26 -25.74 -3.32 -15.71
N SER A 27 -25.38 -3.32 -17.00
CA SER A 27 -24.56 -4.38 -17.60
C SER A 27 -23.18 -4.46 -16.96
N GLN A 28 -22.51 -3.34 -16.63
CA GLN A 28 -21.23 -3.37 -15.92
C GLN A 28 -21.36 -3.96 -14.50
N ILE A 29 -22.43 -3.61 -13.77
CA ILE A 29 -22.71 -4.17 -12.44
C ILE A 29 -23.04 -5.66 -12.55
N LEU A 30 -23.83 -6.06 -13.55
CA LEU A 30 -24.27 -7.43 -13.72
C LEU A 30 -23.13 -8.33 -14.21
N ASP A 31 -22.30 -7.86 -15.14
CA ASP A 31 -21.09 -8.54 -15.58
C ASP A 31 -20.09 -8.67 -14.42
N SER A 32 -19.86 -7.62 -13.63
CA SER A 32 -18.99 -7.74 -12.45
C SER A 32 -19.54 -8.69 -11.36
N ALA A 33 -20.86 -8.79 -11.21
CA ALA A 33 -21.51 -9.68 -10.26
C ALA A 33 -21.54 -11.15 -10.71
N ILE A 34 -21.72 -11.39 -12.02
CA ILE A 34 -21.79 -12.75 -12.60
C ILE A 34 -20.40 -13.31 -12.87
N ASP A 35 -19.49 -12.49 -13.39
CA ASP A 35 -18.20 -12.96 -13.87
C ASP A 35 -17.19 -13.14 -12.72
N SER A 36 -17.57 -12.81 -11.47
CA SER A 36 -16.70 -12.94 -10.30
C SER A 36 -15.28 -12.47 -10.60
N GLN A 37 -15.15 -11.40 -11.38
CA GLN A 37 -13.84 -10.86 -11.70
C GLN A 37 -13.30 -10.37 -10.37
N ALA A 38 -12.50 -11.22 -9.75
CA ALA A 38 -11.55 -10.90 -8.72
C ALA A 38 -10.56 -9.94 -9.37
N LEU A 39 -11.01 -8.71 -9.61
CA LEU A 39 -10.23 -7.63 -10.21
C LEU A 39 -9.03 -7.28 -9.32
N TYR A 40 -8.98 -7.86 -8.12
CA TYR A 40 -7.84 -7.90 -7.24
C TYR A 40 -7.67 -9.33 -6.71
N TRP A 41 -6.77 -10.09 -7.34
CA TRP A 41 -6.19 -11.26 -6.66
C TRP A 41 -5.34 -10.73 -5.50
N PHE A 42 -5.76 -11.03 -4.27
CA PHE A 42 -5.01 -10.67 -3.06
C PHE A 42 -4.01 -11.76 -2.72
N TRP A 43 -2.95 -11.37 -2.01
CA TRP A 43 -2.04 -12.35 -1.43
C TRP A 43 -2.78 -13.22 -0.40
N PRO A 44 -2.40 -14.50 -0.26
CA PRO A 44 -2.84 -15.30 0.86
C PRO A 44 -2.46 -14.63 2.18
N ASP A 45 -3.38 -14.59 3.14
CA ASP A 45 -3.23 -13.93 4.45
C ASP A 45 -1.92 -14.30 5.17
N ALA A 46 -1.48 -15.56 5.03
CA ALA A 46 -0.24 -16.04 5.64
C ALA A 46 1.00 -15.34 5.05
N ILE A 47 1.04 -15.12 3.73
CA ILE A 47 2.16 -14.47 3.07
C ILE A 47 2.16 -12.98 3.41
N GLU A 48 0.99 -12.35 3.45
CA GLU A 48 0.85 -10.97 3.92
C GLU A 48 1.34 -10.81 5.37
N THR A 49 0.97 -11.74 6.26
CA THR A 49 1.43 -11.70 7.65
C THR A 49 2.95 -11.79 7.76
N VAL A 50 3.57 -12.74 7.04
CA VAL A 50 5.03 -12.87 7.00
C VAL A 50 5.67 -11.60 6.45
N TRP A 51 5.10 -11.02 5.39
CA TRP A 51 5.57 -9.77 4.79
C TRP A 51 5.57 -8.61 5.79
N ILE A 52 4.47 -8.45 6.53
CA ILE A 52 4.34 -7.42 7.57
C ILE A 52 5.37 -7.64 8.69
N VAL A 53 5.52 -8.88 9.17
CA VAL A 53 6.46 -9.23 10.25
C VAL A 53 7.91 -8.97 9.84
N VAL A 54 8.28 -9.28 8.60
CA VAL A 54 9.63 -9.00 8.07
C VAL A 54 9.91 -7.50 8.11
N TRP A 55 8.99 -6.66 7.60
CA TRP A 55 9.19 -5.21 7.59
C TRP A 55 9.12 -4.56 8.96
N ALA A 56 8.31 -5.09 9.88
CA ALA A 56 8.34 -4.71 11.29
C ALA A 56 9.73 -4.99 11.89
N GLY A 57 10.29 -6.18 11.67
CA GLY A 57 11.63 -6.52 12.13
C GLY A 57 12.72 -5.60 11.57
N VAL A 58 12.62 -5.24 10.28
CA VAL A 58 13.53 -4.28 9.64
C VAL A 58 13.43 -2.89 10.30
N GLY A 59 12.22 -2.39 10.58
CA GLY A 59 12.03 -1.11 11.26
C GLY A 59 12.70 -1.06 12.64
N GLY A 60 12.48 -2.10 13.44
CA GLY A 60 13.16 -2.24 14.74
C GLY A 60 14.68 -2.34 14.62
N ALA A 61 15.19 -3.06 13.62
CA ALA A 61 16.63 -3.16 13.36
C ALA A 61 17.24 -1.82 12.94
N ILE A 62 16.58 -1.06 12.05
CA ILE A 62 17.02 0.28 11.65
C ILE A 62 17.15 1.18 12.89
N ALA A 63 16.13 1.22 13.74
CA ALA A 63 16.14 2.01 14.97
C ALA A 63 17.29 1.62 15.93
N PHE A 64 17.59 0.33 16.06
CA PHE A 64 18.66 -0.15 16.94
C PHE A 64 20.05 0.20 16.43
N TRP A 65 20.29 0.02 15.13
CA TRP A 65 21.62 0.19 14.51
C TRP A 65 21.92 1.66 14.19
N LEU A 66 20.93 2.42 13.74
CA LEU A 66 21.10 3.80 13.27
C LEU A 66 20.59 4.78 14.33
N ARG A 67 21.38 4.97 15.39
CA ARG A 67 21.05 5.92 16.48
C ARG A 67 21.07 7.40 16.10
N HIS A 68 21.50 7.73 14.87
CA HIS A 68 21.56 9.11 14.39
C HIS A 68 20.32 9.43 13.55
N PRO A 69 19.54 10.49 13.87
CA PRO A 69 18.22 10.75 13.27
C PRO A 69 18.25 10.86 11.75
N ILE A 70 19.29 11.50 11.19
CA ILE A 70 19.46 11.61 9.72
C ILE A 70 19.68 10.25 9.07
N LYS A 71 20.50 9.38 9.69
CA LYS A 71 20.75 8.04 9.14
C LYS A 71 19.47 7.22 9.20
N LEU A 72 18.75 7.33 10.31
CA LEU A 72 17.47 6.68 10.54
C LEU A 72 16.47 7.04 9.44
N ALA A 73 16.27 8.34 9.19
CA ALA A 73 15.39 8.81 8.12
C ALA A 73 15.81 8.31 6.73
N LEU A 74 17.12 8.27 6.43
CA LEU A 74 17.63 7.71 5.17
C LEU A 74 17.36 6.20 5.08
N GLY A 75 17.59 5.46 6.16
CA GLY A 75 17.33 4.02 6.24
C GLY A 75 15.84 3.69 6.03
N SER A 76 14.95 4.42 6.71
CA SER A 76 13.51 4.25 6.56
C SER A 76 13.03 4.64 5.15
N SER A 77 13.60 5.68 4.55
CA SER A 77 13.31 6.07 3.16
C SER A 77 13.70 4.97 2.17
N VAL A 78 14.89 4.37 2.34
CA VAL A 78 15.33 3.25 1.52
C VAL A 78 14.41 2.05 1.70
N ALA A 79 14.05 1.71 2.94
CA ALA A 79 13.15 0.59 3.23
C ALA A 79 11.77 0.78 2.59
N ILE A 80 11.17 1.97 2.71
CA ILE A 80 9.91 2.30 2.03
C ILE A 80 10.07 2.21 0.50
N GLY A 81 11.18 2.70 -0.04
CA GLY A 81 11.50 2.57 -1.47
C GLY A 81 11.57 1.11 -1.93
N VAL A 82 12.13 0.21 -1.12
CA VAL A 82 12.17 -1.23 -1.41
C VAL A 82 10.78 -1.86 -1.32
N ILE A 83 9.95 -1.51 -0.32
CA ILE A 83 8.55 -1.96 -0.25
C ILE A 83 7.82 -1.55 -1.53
N ALA A 84 7.94 -0.29 -1.94
CA ALA A 84 7.31 0.24 -3.14
C ALA A 84 7.83 -0.44 -4.41
N GLY A 85 9.14 -0.63 -4.53
CA GLY A 85 9.76 -1.28 -5.68
C GLY A 85 9.34 -2.74 -5.84
N ILE A 86 9.30 -3.50 -4.74
CA ILE A 86 8.83 -4.89 -4.75
C ILE A 86 7.34 -4.95 -5.09
N SER A 87 6.54 -4.05 -4.52
CA SER A 87 5.11 -3.99 -4.81
C SER A 87 4.83 -3.63 -6.27
N TRP A 88 5.61 -2.71 -6.85
CA TRP A 88 5.52 -2.33 -8.26
C TRP A 88 5.88 -3.48 -9.20
N GLY A 89 6.96 -4.21 -8.90
CA GLY A 89 7.43 -5.32 -9.74
C GLY A 89 6.50 -6.54 -9.77
N LEU A 90 5.53 -6.61 -8.85
CA LEU A 90 4.60 -7.73 -8.72
C LEU A 90 3.14 -7.32 -9.00
N LEU A 91 2.89 -6.11 -9.51
CA LEU A 91 1.54 -5.64 -9.89
C LEU A 91 0.83 -6.59 -10.86
N ASP A 92 1.58 -7.30 -11.71
CA ASP A 92 1.05 -8.27 -12.67
C ASP A 92 0.49 -9.55 -12.01
N ARG A 93 0.78 -9.79 -10.72
CA ARG A 93 0.41 -11.02 -9.98
C ARG A 93 -0.66 -10.80 -8.91
N GLY A 94 -1.11 -9.56 -8.72
CA GLY A 94 -2.09 -9.20 -7.70
C GLY A 94 -1.75 -7.90 -6.98
N TRP A 95 -2.68 -7.43 -6.15
CA TRP A 95 -2.47 -6.24 -5.34
C TRP A 95 -1.59 -6.57 -4.13
N ILE A 96 -0.49 -5.84 -3.98
CA ILE A 96 0.40 -5.98 -2.82
C ILE A 96 0.14 -4.86 -1.82
N PRO A 97 -0.07 -5.18 -0.53
CA PRO A 97 -0.27 -4.18 0.49
C PRO A 97 1.05 -3.42 0.75
N ILE A 98 1.09 -2.15 0.35
CA ILE A 98 2.19 -1.22 0.69
C ILE A 98 1.95 -0.57 2.06
N ALA A 99 0.68 -0.24 2.34
CA ALA A 99 0.31 0.50 3.54
C ALA A 99 0.59 -0.30 4.83
N ALA A 100 0.15 -1.55 4.89
CA ALA A 100 0.32 -2.40 6.08
C ALA A 100 1.80 -2.59 6.50
N PRO A 101 2.72 -3.05 5.62
CA PRO A 101 4.13 -3.19 5.99
C PRO A 101 4.82 -1.84 6.24
N GLY A 102 4.44 -0.78 5.52
CA GLY A 102 4.98 0.56 5.76
C GLY A 102 4.63 1.09 7.16
N ILE A 103 3.37 0.92 7.58
CA ILE A 103 2.92 1.29 8.93
C ILE A 103 3.63 0.43 9.98
N ALA A 104 3.72 -0.88 9.76
CA ALA A 104 4.37 -1.79 10.69
C ALA A 104 5.87 -1.46 10.89
N LEU A 105 6.56 -1.07 9.80
CA LEU A 105 7.94 -0.61 9.86
C LEU A 105 8.09 0.62 10.75
N LEU A 106 7.32 1.68 10.46
CA LEU A 106 7.38 2.94 11.20
C LEU A 106 6.96 2.77 12.67
N ALA A 107 5.94 1.95 12.92
CA ALA A 107 5.49 1.65 14.28
C ALA A 107 6.56 0.89 15.08
N SER A 108 7.21 -0.11 14.47
CA SER A 108 8.29 -0.85 15.13
C SER A 108 9.52 0.02 15.39
N GLU A 109 9.88 0.87 14.42
CA GLU A 109 10.95 1.84 14.54
C GLU A 109 10.70 2.81 15.71
N ALA A 110 9.50 3.38 15.79
CA ALA A 110 9.09 4.25 16.88
C ALA A 110 9.14 3.53 18.24
N ALA A 111 8.59 2.31 18.31
CA ALA A 111 8.60 1.51 19.54
C ALA A 111 10.03 1.21 20.02
N ALA A 112 10.92 0.84 19.10
CA ALA A 112 12.32 0.56 19.40
C ALA A 112 13.09 1.80 19.89
N LEU A 113 12.86 2.96 19.27
CA LEU A 113 13.44 4.24 19.70
C LEU A 113 12.99 4.62 21.11
N ILE A 114 11.69 4.50 21.38
CA ILE A 114 11.11 4.76 22.70
C ILE A 114 11.77 3.83 23.73
N TYR A 115 11.81 2.52 23.48
CA TYR A 115 12.43 1.55 24.37
C TYR A 115 13.91 1.87 24.66
N LEU A 116 14.68 2.19 23.62
CA LEU A 116 16.11 2.49 23.76
C LEU A 116 16.34 3.79 24.55
N SER A 117 15.51 4.81 24.34
CA SER A 117 15.58 6.07 25.09
C SER A 117 15.31 5.88 26.58
N TYR A 118 14.29 5.08 26.92
CA TYR A 118 13.97 4.72 28.32
C TYR A 118 15.13 3.98 28.97
N GLN A 119 15.73 3.00 28.28
CA GLN A 119 16.86 2.25 28.81
C GLN A 119 18.09 3.14 29.06
N THR A 120 18.34 4.10 28.17
CA THR A 120 19.45 5.06 28.30
C THR A 120 19.26 5.96 29.53
N GLN A 121 18.03 6.43 29.80
CA GLN A 121 17.74 7.23 30.99
C GLN A 121 17.85 6.42 32.29
N GLN A 122 17.31 5.19 32.33
CA GLN A 122 17.44 4.33 33.52
C GLN A 122 18.89 3.95 33.83
N GLY A 123 19.71 3.78 32.79
CA GLY A 123 21.14 3.52 32.94
C GLY A 123 21.94 4.71 33.50
N MET A 124 21.52 5.95 33.21
CA MET A 124 22.11 7.15 33.81
C MET A 124 21.73 7.33 35.29
N TRP A 125 20.51 6.96 35.69
CA TRP A 125 20.05 7.07 37.08
C TRP A 125 20.65 6.00 38.02
N ARG A 126 21.26 4.95 37.49
CA ARG A 126 21.85 3.84 38.26
C ARG A 126 23.36 3.98 38.52
N LYS A 127 24.01 5.02 38.01
CA LYS A 127 25.43 5.34 38.26
C LYS A 127 25.53 6.51 39.23
#